data_AF-A0A2N3AIT2-F1
#
_entry.id   AF-A0A2N3AIT2-F1
#
_cell.length_a   1.000
_cell.length_b   1.000
_cell.length_c   1.000
_cell.angle_alpha   90.00
_cell.angle_beta   90.00
_cell.angle_gamma   90.00
#
_symmetry.space_group_name_H-M   'P 1'
#
loop_
_entity.id
_entity.type
_entity.pdbx_description
1 polymer ?
#
loop_
_entity_poly.entity_id
_entity_poly.type
_entity_poly.pdbx_seq_one_letter_code
_entity_poly.pdbx_strand_id
1 'polypeptide(L)'
;MLFFYRVKTELARIIPRNISEQKDELLAFIKLKGNIVKSGQKKNLVIILEDPTTTRTAYNLIKRVFEIYPSVKKENLSNTKKHYKIKIPFLKETERILKELNLSWENEPIPNKHNKQY
;
A
#
# COMPACT_ATOMS: atom_id res chain seq x y z
N MET A 1 8.52 -22.21 -7.76
CA MET A 1 8.04 -20.81 -7.57
C MET A 1 9.14 -19.92 -6.96
N LEU A 2 10.39 -20.01 -7.44
CA LEU A 2 11.53 -19.27 -6.85
C LEU A 2 11.89 -18.00 -7.64
N PHE A 3 11.68 -18.02 -8.96
CA PHE A 3 12.02 -16.93 -9.87
C PHE A 3 11.31 -15.63 -9.51
N PHE A 4 9.98 -15.66 -9.42
CA PHE A 4 9.16 -14.47 -9.11
C PHE A 4 9.54 -13.81 -7.78
N TYR A 5 9.83 -14.62 -6.75
CA TYR A 5 10.25 -14.12 -5.45
C TYR A 5 11.63 -13.43 -5.51
N ARG A 6 12.59 -14.04 -6.21
CA ARG A 6 13.92 -13.44 -6.42
C ARG A 6 13.83 -12.13 -7.19
N VAL A 7 13.07 -12.11 -8.28
CA VAL A 7 12.87 -10.90 -9.10
C VAL A 7 12.29 -9.76 -8.26
N LYS A 8 11.22 -10.02 -7.49
CA LYS A 8 10.66 -9.02 -6.57
C LYS A 8 11.68 -8.51 -5.55
N THR A 9 12.51 -9.40 -5.03
CA THR A 9 13.52 -9.05 -4.02
C THR A 9 14.60 -8.14 -4.60
N GLU A 10 15.07 -8.44 -5.81
CA GLU A 10 16.06 -7.58 -6.47
C GLU A 10 15.46 -6.23 -6.88
N LEU A 11 14.24 -6.21 -7.43
CA LEU A 11 13.57 -4.96 -7.79
C LEU A 11 13.31 -4.08 -6.55
N ALA A 12 12.94 -4.66 -5.42
CA ALA A 12 12.68 -3.91 -4.19
C ALA A 12 13.93 -3.21 -3.61
N ARG A 13 15.14 -3.57 -4.06
CA ARG A 13 16.39 -2.88 -3.71
C ARG A 13 16.66 -1.64 -4.57
N ILE A 14 16.02 -1.54 -5.73
CA ILE A 14 16.15 -0.41 -6.63
C ILE A 14 15.15 0.65 -6.18
N ILE A 15 15.58 1.54 -5.28
CA ILE A 15 14.78 2.68 -4.87
C ILE A 15 15.24 3.90 -5.67
N PRO A 16 14.34 4.59 -6.40
CA PRO A 16 14.68 5.80 -7.13
C PRO A 16 15.33 6.85 -6.23
N ARG A 17 16.33 7.57 -6.72
CA ARG A 17 16.98 8.65 -5.92
C ARG A 17 16.12 9.91 -5.88
N ASN A 18 15.36 10.17 -6.95
CA ASN A 18 14.53 11.35 -7.09
C ASN A 18 13.24 11.21 -6.27
N ILE A 19 12.87 12.26 -5.53
CA ILE A 19 11.64 12.32 -4.74
C ILE A 19 10.41 12.21 -5.64
N SER A 20 10.42 12.78 -6.85
CA SER A 20 9.30 12.68 -7.79
C SER A 20 9.07 11.23 -8.22
N GLU A 21 10.13 10.51 -8.57
CA GLU A 21 10.04 9.09 -8.96
C GLU A 21 9.59 8.23 -7.77
N GLN A 22 10.04 8.54 -6.54
CA GLN A 22 9.55 7.86 -5.34
C GLN A 22 8.06 8.13 -5.09
N LYS A 23 7.57 9.34 -5.39
CA LYS A 23 6.14 9.67 -5.33
C LYS A 23 5.35 8.87 -6.36
N ASP A 24 5.86 8.75 -7.58
CA ASP A 24 5.20 7.97 -8.65
C ASP A 24 5.17 6.47 -8.31
N GLU A 25 6.25 5.92 -7.75
CA GLU A 25 6.29 4.54 -7.30
C GLU A 25 5.30 4.30 -6.14
N LEU A 26 5.24 5.22 -5.18
CA LEU A 26 4.26 5.15 -4.10
C LEU A 26 2.82 5.28 -4.62
N LEU A 27 2.57 6.15 -5.59
CA LEU A 27 1.29 6.26 -6.26
C LEU A 27 0.88 4.95 -6.93
N ALA A 28 1.82 4.25 -7.56
CA ALA A 28 1.57 2.92 -8.15
C ALA A 28 1.18 1.90 -7.07
N PHE A 29 1.89 1.85 -5.93
CA PHE A 29 1.51 0.99 -4.80
C PHE A 29 0.08 1.29 -4.32
N ILE A 30 -0.24 2.57 -4.17
CA ILE A 30 -1.53 3.04 -3.69
C ILE A 30 -2.65 2.70 -4.68
N LYS A 31 -2.44 2.88 -6.00
CA LYS A 31 -3.45 2.54 -7.02
C LYS A 31 -3.66 1.03 -7.16
N LEU A 32 -2.61 0.22 -7.07
CA LEU A 32 -2.68 -1.23 -7.31
C LEU A 32 -3.11 -2.03 -6.07
N LYS A 33 -2.73 -1.56 -4.87
CA LYS A 33 -2.82 -2.31 -3.61
C LYS A 33 -3.35 -1.48 -2.44
N GLY A 34 -3.59 -0.19 -2.64
CA GLY A 34 -4.22 0.68 -1.67
C GLY A 34 -5.73 0.45 -1.60
N ASN A 35 -6.26 0.64 -0.40
CA ASN A 35 -7.67 0.58 -0.09
C ASN A 35 -7.98 1.67 0.94
N ILE A 36 -9.09 2.37 0.78
CA ILE A 36 -9.57 3.31 1.79
C ILE A 36 -10.55 2.58 2.68
N VAL A 37 -10.13 2.35 3.92
CA VAL A 37 -11.04 1.83 4.94
C VAL A 37 -11.76 3.00 5.58
N LYS A 38 -13.07 3.08 5.35
CA LYS A 38 -13.94 4.00 6.09
C LYS A 38 -14.23 3.40 7.46
N SER A 39 -13.88 4.13 8.51
CA SER A 39 -14.26 3.80 9.89
C SER A 39 -15.02 4.99 10.45
N GLY A 40 -16.35 4.91 10.39
CA GLY A 40 -17.23 6.06 10.65
C GLY A 40 -16.96 7.21 9.68
N GLN A 41 -16.68 8.41 10.21
CA GLN A 41 -16.34 9.60 9.43
C GLN A 41 -14.87 9.63 8.96
N LYS A 42 -14.01 8.74 9.46
CA LYS A 42 -12.57 8.76 9.15
C LYS A 42 -12.27 7.88 7.94
N LYS A 43 -11.55 8.44 6.96
CA LYS A 43 -10.99 7.72 5.81
C LYS A 43 -9.53 7.41 6.09
N ASN A 44 -9.18 6.14 6.23
CA ASN A 44 -7.80 5.71 6.44
C ASN A 44 -7.26 5.00 5.20
N LEU A 45 -6.09 5.41 4.72
CA LEU A 45 -5.39 4.71 3.65
C LEU A 45 -4.70 3.46 4.21
N VAL A 46 -5.01 2.31 3.60
CA VAL A 46 -4.44 1.01 3.92
C VAL A 46 -3.86 0.38 2.67
N ILE A 47 -2.58 0.04 2.68
CA ILE A 47 -1.94 -0.69 1.57
C ILE A 47 -1.78 -2.15 2.00
N ILE A 48 -2.31 -3.09 1.21
CA ILE A 48 -2.27 -4.52 1.52
C ILE A 48 -1.31 -5.23 0.56
N LEU A 49 -0.24 -5.81 1.10
CA LEU A 49 0.81 -6.47 0.33
C LEU A 49 1.02 -7.90 0.84
N GLU A 50 1.40 -8.80 -0.05
CA GLU A 50 1.61 -10.24 0.29
C GLU A 50 3.07 -10.53 0.65
N ASP A 51 4.00 -9.71 0.16
CA ASP A 51 5.43 -9.96 0.25
C ASP A 51 6.10 -8.95 1.22
N PRO A 52 6.91 -9.43 2.18
CA PRO A 52 7.56 -8.56 3.17
C PRO A 52 8.55 -7.57 2.54
N THR A 53 9.21 -7.95 1.44
CA THR A 53 10.18 -7.07 0.78
C THR A 53 9.48 -5.88 0.15
N THR A 54 8.40 -6.13 -0.61
CA THR A 54 7.57 -5.05 -1.17
C THR A 54 6.91 -4.19 -0.07
N THR A 55 6.54 -4.80 1.05
CA THR A 55 6.00 -4.09 2.22
C THR A 55 7.02 -3.13 2.79
N ARG A 56 8.28 -3.56 2.92
CA ARG A 56 9.38 -2.72 3.39
C ARG A 56 9.65 -1.56 2.43
N THR A 57 9.59 -1.80 1.11
CA THR A 57 9.76 -0.74 0.11
C THR A 57 8.65 0.31 0.23
N ALA A 58 7.38 -0.09 0.25
CA ALA A 58 6.26 0.84 0.42
C ALA A 58 6.34 1.62 1.74
N TYR A 59 6.71 0.97 2.85
CA TYR A 59 6.96 1.63 4.13
C TYR A 59 8.05 2.71 4.01
N ASN A 60 9.18 2.36 3.40
CA ASN A 60 10.32 3.28 3.24
C ASN A 60 9.97 4.46 2.34
N LEU A 61 9.20 4.24 1.27
CA LEU A 61 8.72 5.31 0.39
C LEU A 61 7.82 6.29 1.14
N ILE A 62 6.85 5.80 1.92
CA ILE A 62 5.98 6.66 2.74
C ILE A 62 6.82 7.48 3.73
N LYS A 63 7.76 6.80 4.42
CA LYS A 63 8.65 7.46 5.37
C LYS A 63 9.54 8.53 4.73
N ARG A 64 10.10 8.27 3.54
CA ARG A 64 11.01 9.21 2.86
C ARG A 64 10.28 10.38 2.22
N VAL A 65 9.16 10.11 1.57
CA VAL A 65 8.43 11.11 0.78
C VAL A 65 7.62 12.05 1.67
N PHE A 66 7.01 11.52 2.72
CA PHE A 66 6.05 12.27 3.54
C PHE A 66 6.49 12.44 5.00
N GLU A 67 7.60 11.82 5.41
CA GLU A 67 8.08 11.81 6.81
C GLU A 67 7.07 11.21 7.80
N ILE A 68 6.19 10.35 7.29
CA ILE A 68 5.16 9.65 8.07
C ILE A 68 5.66 8.28 8.45
N TYR A 69 5.36 7.85 9.68
CA TYR A 69 5.66 6.51 10.18
C TYR A 69 4.40 5.64 10.16
N PRO A 70 4.13 4.91 9.07
CA PRO A 70 2.95 4.08 9.01
C PRO A 70 3.06 2.88 9.94
N SER A 71 1.93 2.40 10.44
CA SER A 71 1.87 1.14 11.20
C SER A 71 1.81 -0.05 10.26
N VAL A 72 2.57 -1.11 10.55
CA VAL A 72 2.55 -2.36 9.76
C VAL A 72 1.99 -3.48 10.63
N LYS A 73 0.93 -4.13 10.17
CA LYS A 73 0.37 -5.31 10.81
C LYS A 73 0.49 -6.51 9.88
N LYS A 74 1.00 -7.61 10.40
CA LYS A 74 0.98 -8.90 9.72
C LYS A 74 -0.30 -9.63 10.09
N GLU A 75 -1.02 -10.09 9.09
CA GLU A 75 -2.21 -10.92 9.23
C GLU A 75 -1.97 -12.27 8.53
N ASN A 76 -2.50 -13.34 9.12
CA ASN A 76 -2.47 -14.68 8.53
C ASN A 76 -3.86 -14.94 7.94
N LEU A 77 -3.96 -15.09 6.61
CA LEU A 77 -5.19 -15.49 5.91
C LEU A 77 -5.44 -16.99 6.06
N SER A 78 -4.36 -17.78 6.10
CA SER A 78 -4.36 -19.22 6.31
C SER A 78 -3.00 -19.63 6.89
N ASN A 79 -2.81 -20.93 7.19
CA ASN A 79 -1.54 -21.46 7.68
C ASN A 79 -0.34 -21.15 6.75
N THR A 80 -0.58 -20.94 5.45
CA THR A 80 0.47 -20.71 4.44
C THR A 80 0.45 -19.30 3.85
N LYS A 81 -0.67 -18.58 3.90
CA LYS A 81 -0.80 -17.24 3.28
C LYS A 81 -0.78 -16.14 4.34
N LYS A 82 0.11 -15.17 4.10
CA LYS A 82 0.32 -13.98 4.93
C LYS A 82 0.12 -12.75 4.08
N HIS A 83 -0.35 -11.69 4.73
CA HIS A 83 -0.49 -10.37 4.14
C HIS A 83 -0.13 -9.33 5.19
N TYR A 84 0.42 -8.23 4.71
CA TYR A 84 0.93 -7.14 5.50
C TYR A 84 0.08 -5.92 5.17
N LYS A 85 -0.52 -5.34 6.20
CA LYS A 85 -1.30 -4.11 6.09
C LYS A 85 -0.47 -2.96 6.59
N ILE A 86 -0.16 -2.03 5.69
CA ILE A 86 0.43 -0.74 6.01
C ILE A 86 -0.72 0.24 6.22
N LYS A 87 -0.85 0.80 7.41
CA LYS A 87 -1.88 1.79 7.75
C LYS A 87 -1.24 3.12 8.09
N ILE A 88 -1.69 4.18 7.43
CA ILE A 88 -1.36 5.55 7.82
C ILE A 88 -2.09 5.88 9.13
N PRO A 89 -1.39 6.34 10.19
CA PRO A 89 -1.96 6.44 11.53
C PRO A 89 -2.95 7.60 11.68
N PHE A 90 -2.71 8.73 11.02
CA PHE A 90 -3.52 9.93 11.19
C PHE A 90 -4.32 10.30 9.93
N LEU A 91 -5.52 10.86 10.15
CA LEU A 91 -6.40 11.34 9.09
C LEU A 91 -5.73 12.48 8.30
N LYS A 92 -5.14 13.45 9.01
CA LYS A 92 -4.44 14.60 8.42
C LYS A 92 -3.31 14.18 7.48
N GLU A 93 -2.57 13.14 7.86
CA GLU A 93 -1.51 12.55 7.05
C GLU A 93 -2.05 11.85 5.82
N THR A 94 -3.15 11.11 5.98
CA THR A 94 -3.86 10.49 4.86
C THR A 94 -4.31 11.56 3.87
N GLU A 95 -4.99 12.61 4.33
CA GLU A 95 -5.43 13.73 3.49
C GLU A 95 -4.27 14.41 2.77
N ARG A 96 -3.14 14.62 3.45
CA ARG A 96 -1.93 15.17 2.85
C ARG A 96 -1.42 14.29 1.71
N ILE A 97 -1.29 12.98 1.94
CA ILE A 97 -0.87 12.02 0.92
C ILE A 97 -1.82 12.06 -0.28
N LEU A 98 -3.13 12.02 -0.03
CA LEU A 98 -4.13 12.06 -1.09
C LEU A 98 -4.04 13.32 -1.94
N LYS A 99 -3.91 14.48 -1.28
CA LYS A 99 -3.82 15.78 -1.94
C LYS A 99 -2.53 15.90 -2.75
N GLU A 100 -1.37 15.56 -2.17
CA GLU A 100 -0.08 15.67 -2.86
C GLU A 100 0.06 14.70 -4.05
N LEU A 101 -0.63 13.56 -4.00
CA LEU A 101 -0.65 12.58 -5.10
C LEU A 101 -1.78 12.83 -6.10
N ASN A 102 -2.51 13.95 -6.00
CA ASN A 102 -3.68 14.27 -6.83
C ASN A 102 -4.70 13.13 -6.89
N LEU A 103 -4.90 12.43 -5.77
CA LEU A 103 -5.86 11.35 -5.63
C LEU A 103 -7.19 11.91 -5.10
N SER A 104 -8.13 12.15 -6.01
CA SER A 104 -9.54 12.37 -5.69
C SER A 104 -10.27 11.04 -5.67
N TRP A 105 -10.39 10.40 -4.51
CA TRP A 105 -11.24 9.22 -4.40
C TRP A 105 -12.69 9.61 -4.12
N GLU A 106 -13.41 9.84 -5.21
CA GLU A 106 -14.85 9.67 -5.25
C GLU A 106 -15.21 8.19 -5.04
N ASN A 107 -16.39 7.96 -4.50
CA ASN A 107 -16.84 6.66 -3.98
C ASN A 107 -17.10 5.65 -5.10
N GLU A 108 -16.08 5.18 -5.82
CA GLU A 108 -16.27 4.03 -6.70
C GLU A 108 -16.24 2.74 -5.87
N PRO A 109 -17.33 1.96 -5.84
CA PRO A 109 -17.34 0.66 -5.20
C PRO A 109 -16.35 -0.24 -5.91
N ILE A 110 -15.45 -0.85 -5.14
CA ILE A 110 -14.58 -1.92 -5.64
C ILE A 110 -15.49 -2.98 -6.28
N PRO A 111 -15.30 -3.37 -7.56
CA PRO A 111 -16.10 -4.42 -8.16
C PRO A 111 -15.85 -5.71 -7.37
N ASN A 112 -16.88 -6.18 -6.68
CA ASN A 112 -16.90 -7.48 -6.02
C ASN A 112 -16.55 -8.54 -7.06
N LYS A 113 -15.31 -9.04 -7.05
CA LYS A 113 -14.94 -10.23 -7.81
C LYS A 113 -15.55 -11.45 -7.11
N HIS A 114 -16.76 -11.77 -7.58
CA HIS A 114 -17.38 -13.09 -7.66
C HIS A 114 -17.11 -14.07 -6.51
N ASN A 115 -18.14 -14.21 -5.66
CA ASN A 115 -18.55 -15.52 -5.17
C ASN A 115 -18.72 -16.46 -6.38
N LYS A 116 -17.86 -17.46 -6.51
CA LYS A 116 -18.16 -18.66 -7.29
C LYS A 116 -18.79 -19.67 -6.33
N GLN A 117 -20.10 -19.80 -6.40
CA GLN A 117 -20.83 -21.00 -5.99
C GLN A 117 -21.45 -21.59 -7.26
N TYR A 118 -20.90 -22.72 -7.68
CA TYR A 118 -21.60 -23.79 -8.37
C TYR A 118 -21.16 -25.09 -7.68
#